data_AF-A0A8T6SLM4-F1
#
_entry.id   AF-A0A8T6SLM4-F1
#
_cell.length_a   1.000
_cell.length_b   1.000
_cell.length_c   1.000
_cell.angle_alpha   90.00
_cell.angle_beta   90.00
_cell.angle_gamma   90.00
#
_symmetry.space_group_name_H-M   'P 1'
#
loop_
_entity.id
_entity.type
_entity.pdbx_description
1 polymer ?
#
loop_
_entity_poly.entity_id
_entity_poly.type
_entity_poly.pdbx_seq_one_letter_code
_entity_poly.pdbx_strand_id
1 'polypeptide(L)'
;MEEKEVNRLIYALPYISILEQNYGRLKESLDLSEPSEVRKIHSSTETIFEEEKKNAVKRKIKKIVTDDDFFNYPVICTTNVAFFNAIVKFAKKRKYRFSSLANSIVILDEIQ
;
A
#
# COMPACT_ATOMS: atom_id res chain seq x y z
N MET A 1 12.82 -25.42 13.25
CA MET A 1 11.77 -24.73 12.49
C MET A 1 12.44 -23.53 11.86
N GLU A 2 12.46 -23.43 10.53
CA GLU A 2 12.92 -22.23 9.83
C GLU A 2 11.97 -21.08 10.19
N GLU A 3 12.49 -19.98 10.74
CA GLU A 3 11.69 -18.76 10.91
C GLU A 3 11.28 -18.27 9.52
N LYS A 4 9.97 -18.22 9.25
CA LYS A 4 9.48 -17.65 8.01
C LYS A 4 9.75 -16.15 8.06
N GLU A 5 10.63 -15.67 7.18
CA GLU A 5 10.94 -14.25 7.03
C GLU A 5 9.66 -13.49 6.62
N VAL A 6 9.15 -12.68 7.54
CA VAL A 6 7.99 -11.81 7.29
C VAL A 6 8.50 -10.59 6.54
N ASN A 7 8.00 -10.40 5.33
CA ASN A 7 8.50 -9.35 4.44
C ASN A 7 7.66 -8.07 4.49
N ARG A 8 6.44 -8.15 5.02
CA ARG A 8 5.46 -7.07 4.88
C ARG A 8 4.36 -7.08 5.91
N LEU A 9 3.96 -5.88 6.34
CA LEU A 9 2.73 -5.60 7.06
C LEU A 9 1.74 -4.90 6.12
N ILE A 10 0.52 -5.42 6.01
CA ILE A 10 -0.58 -4.78 5.29
C ILE A 10 -1.68 -4.46 6.29
N TYR A 11 -1.93 -3.17 6.54
CA TYR A 11 -2.97 -2.68 7.42
C TYR A 11 -4.15 -2.15 6.61
N ALA A 12 -5.28 -2.86 6.61
CA ALA A 12 -6.46 -2.55 5.84
C ALA A 12 -7.57 -1.96 6.71
N LEU A 13 -8.07 -0.77 6.36
CA LEU A 13 -9.13 -0.05 7.08
C LEU A 13 -10.40 0.13 6.23
N PRO A 14 -11.59 0.28 6.82
CA PRO A 14 -12.84 0.40 6.06
C PRO A 14 -12.96 1.71 5.27
N TYR A 15 -12.42 2.82 5.78
CA TYR A 15 -12.61 4.16 5.20
C TYR A 15 -11.28 4.90 4.98
N ILE A 16 -11.21 5.66 3.88
CA ILE A 16 -10.03 6.49 3.54
C ILE A 16 -9.76 7.54 4.63
N SER A 17 -10.80 8.16 5.18
CA SER A 17 -10.65 9.18 6.24
C SER A 17 -10.00 8.63 7.50
N ILE A 18 -10.36 7.41 7.91
CA ILE A 18 -9.77 6.73 9.06
C ILE A 18 -8.33 6.30 8.75
N LEU A 19 -8.10 5.77 7.55
CA LEU A 19 -6.75 5.44 7.07
C LEU A 19 -5.82 6.66 7.14
N GLU A 20 -6.23 7.81 6.62
CA GLU A 20 -5.43 9.04 6.60
C GLU A 20 -5.06 9.52 8.02
N GLN A 21 -6.01 9.45 8.95
CA GLN A 21 -5.77 9.82 10.36
C GLN A 21 -4.82 8.84 11.05
N ASN A 22 -5.02 7.53 10.83
CA ASN A 22 -4.19 6.49 11.45
C ASN A 22 -2.80 6.42 10.83
N TYR A 23 -2.66 6.76 9.55
CA TYR A 23 -1.38 6.73 8.84
C TYR A 23 -0.35 7.66 9.47
N GLY A 24 -0.73 8.90 9.81
CA GLY A 24 0.16 9.85 10.48
C GLY A 24 0.65 9.32 11.83
N ARG A 25 -0.29 8.82 12.66
CA ARG A 25 0.03 8.26 13.97
C ARG A 25 0.93 7.03 13.90
N LEU A 26 0.66 6.13 12.95
CA LEU A 26 1.44 4.91 12.75
C LEU A 26 2.87 5.24 12.32
N LYS A 27 3.01 6.18 11.39
CA LYS A 27 4.30 6.66 10.91
C LYS A 27 5.14 7.26 12.03
N GLU A 28 4.54 8.12 12.86
CA GLU A 28 5.21 8.77 14.00
C GLU A 28 5.55 7.77 15.11
N SER A 29 4.62 6.87 15.45
CA SER A 29 4.81 5.93 16.58
C SER A 29 5.86 4.85 16.29
N LEU A 30 6.04 4.49 15.01
CA LEU A 30 6.97 3.45 14.58
C LEU A 30 8.23 4.02 13.91
N ASP A 31 8.38 5.34 13.88
CA ASP A 31 9.50 6.07 13.23
C ASP A 31 9.76 5.62 11.78
N LEU A 32 8.70 5.52 10.98
CA LEU A 32 8.78 5.01 9.60
C LEU A 32 8.97 6.13 8.58
N SER A 33 9.84 5.90 7.59
CA SER A 33 10.08 6.83 6.49
C SER A 33 9.15 6.57 5.29
N GLU A 34 8.56 7.63 4.74
CA GLU A 34 7.79 7.56 3.48
C GLU A 34 8.63 8.13 2.32
N PRO A 35 8.67 7.49 1.14
CA PRO A 35 7.95 6.26 0.76
C PRO A 35 8.75 4.97 0.99
N SER A 36 9.93 4.99 1.58
CA SER A 36 10.83 3.82 1.65
C SER A 36 10.29 2.66 2.49
N GLU A 37 9.68 2.96 3.63
CA GLU A 37 9.27 1.95 4.63
C GLU A 37 7.77 1.85 4.78
N VAL A 38 7.06 2.97 4.71
CA VAL A 38 5.60 3.03 4.83
C VAL A 38 4.96 3.75 3.65
N ARG A 39 3.84 3.21 3.19
CA ARG A 39 3.06 3.80 2.10
C ARG A 39 1.56 3.61 2.30
N LYS A 40 0.79 4.67 2.00
CA LYS A 40 -0.68 4.60 1.88
C LYS A 40 -1.11 4.35 0.44
N ILE A 41 -1.97 3.35 0.22
CA ILE A 41 -2.47 2.98 -1.11
C ILE A 41 -3.99 2.80 -1.06
N HIS A 42 -4.73 3.66 -1.74
CA HIS A 42 -6.19 3.62 -1.90
C HIS A 42 -6.61 4.18 -3.26
N SER A 43 -7.91 4.26 -3.54
CA SER A 43 -8.44 4.68 -4.85
C SER A 43 -7.95 6.06 -5.30
N SER A 44 -7.77 7.02 -4.38
CA SER A 44 -7.31 8.37 -4.71
C SER A 44 -5.78 8.47 -4.90
N THR A 45 -5.02 7.44 -4.53
CA THR A 45 -3.56 7.41 -4.71
C THR A 45 -3.18 7.49 -6.19
N GLU A 46 -3.93 6.81 -7.07
CA GLU A 46 -3.68 6.83 -8.51
C GLU A 46 -3.90 8.23 -9.11
N THR A 47 -4.88 8.99 -8.61
CA THR A 47 -5.24 10.34 -9.10
C THR A 47 -4.14 11.36 -8.84
N ILE A 48 -3.47 11.29 -7.68
CA ILE A 48 -2.38 12.22 -7.31
C ILE A 48 -1.24 12.15 -8.34
N PHE A 49 -0.90 10.95 -8.81
CA PHE A 49 0.19 10.78 -9.78
C PHE A 49 -0.15 11.20 -11.21
N GLU A 50 -1.43 11.27 -11.58
CA GLU A 50 -1.83 11.77 -12.90
C GLU A 50 -1.64 13.29 -13.01
N GLU A 51 -1.88 14.02 -11.94
CA GLU A 51 -1.64 15.46 -11.87
C GLU A 51 -0.14 15.78 -11.87
N GLU A 52 0.66 15.05 -11.08
CA GLU A 52 2.12 15.28 -10.99
C GLU A 52 2.88 14.90 -12.26
N LYS A 53 2.37 13.96 -13.08
CA LYS A 53 2.96 13.59 -14.39
C LYS A 53 3.03 14.75 -15.38
N LYS A 54 2.27 15.83 -15.17
CA LYS A 54 2.36 17.05 -15.98
C LYS A 54 3.66 17.84 -15.72
N ASN A 55 4.33 17.61 -14.59
CA ASN A 55 5.61 18.24 -14.21
C ASN A 55 6.81 17.30 -14.42
N ALA A 56 8.01 17.85 -14.61
CA ALA A 56 9.20 17.18 -15.16
C ALA A 56 9.83 16.03 -14.32
N VAL A 57 9.20 15.55 -13.25
CA VAL A 57 9.76 14.51 -12.34
C VAL A 57 9.39 13.09 -12.78
N LYS A 58 9.51 12.78 -14.07
CA LYS A 58 8.98 11.54 -14.67
C LYS A 58 9.56 10.24 -14.08
N ARG A 59 10.86 10.20 -13.73
CA ARG A 59 11.52 8.96 -13.26
C ARG A 59 11.13 8.57 -11.84
N LYS A 60 11.16 9.52 -10.90
CA LYS A 60 10.84 9.26 -9.48
C LYS A 60 9.37 8.87 -9.32
N ILE A 61 8.48 9.61 -9.99
CA ILE A 61 7.04 9.29 -10.03
C ILE A 61 6.80 7.91 -10.62
N LYS A 62 7.47 7.56 -11.74
CA LYS A 62 7.34 6.24 -12.34
C LYS A 62 7.75 5.11 -11.39
N LYS A 63 8.84 5.30 -10.63
CA LYS A 63 9.26 4.31 -9.62
C LYS A 63 8.19 4.14 -8.54
N ILE A 64 7.69 5.23 -7.96
CA ILE A 64 6.65 5.16 -6.90
C ILE A 64 5.38 4.48 -7.42
N VAL A 65 4.91 4.85 -8.62
CA VAL A 65 3.73 4.19 -9.23
C VAL A 65 3.97 2.70 -9.44
N THR A 66 5.21 2.31 -9.80
CA THR A 66 5.56 0.90 -9.97
C THR A 66 5.58 0.20 -8.61
N ASP A 67 6.20 0.78 -7.59
CA ASP A 67 6.24 0.21 -6.24
C ASP A 67 4.83 0.11 -5.62
N ASP A 68 3.95 1.10 -5.84
CA ASP A 68 2.52 1.07 -5.45
C ASP A 68 1.76 -0.09 -6.16
N ASP A 69 2.01 -0.32 -7.45
CA ASP A 69 1.39 -1.43 -8.19
C ASP A 69 1.89 -2.82 -7.75
N PHE A 70 3.10 -2.90 -7.20
CA PHE A 70 3.70 -4.13 -6.69
C PHE A 70 3.55 -4.30 -5.18
N PHE A 71 2.95 -3.35 -4.46
CA PHE A 71 2.96 -3.36 -2.99
C PHE A 71 4.39 -3.51 -2.45
N ASN A 72 5.35 -2.79 -3.05
CA ASN A 72 6.77 -2.98 -2.79
C ASN A 72 7.29 -2.14 -1.61
N TYR A 73 6.60 -2.24 -0.48
CA TYR A 73 6.94 -1.54 0.75
C TYR A 73 6.85 -2.49 1.95
N PRO A 74 7.69 -2.32 2.99
CA PRO A 74 7.59 -3.07 4.24
C PRO A 74 6.25 -2.89 4.95
N VAL A 75 5.71 -1.66 4.99
CA VAL A 75 4.43 -1.35 5.63
C VAL A 75 3.49 -0.69 4.63
N ILE A 76 2.31 -1.26 4.47
CA ILE A 76 1.27 -0.75 3.55
C ILE A 76 0.00 -0.48 4.33
N CYS A 77 -0.45 0.77 4.33
CA CYS A 77 -1.77 1.14 4.83
C CYS A 77 -2.73 1.25 3.63
N THR A 78 -3.81 0.48 3.63
CA THR A 78 -4.74 0.41 2.50
C THR A 78 -6.18 0.35 2.97
N THR A 79 -7.14 0.41 2.05
CA THR A 79 -8.54 0.18 2.38
C THR A 79 -8.91 -1.29 2.19
N ASN A 80 -9.93 -1.76 2.91
CA ASN A 80 -10.50 -3.11 2.73
C ASN A 80 -10.83 -3.36 1.25
N VAL A 81 -11.45 -2.38 0.57
CA VAL A 81 -11.77 -2.48 -0.86
C VAL A 81 -10.51 -2.63 -1.72
N ALA A 82 -9.45 -1.84 -1.46
CA ALA A 82 -8.20 -1.93 -2.22
C ALA A 82 -7.46 -3.26 -1.98
N PHE A 83 -7.44 -3.74 -0.74
CA PHE A 83 -6.90 -5.05 -0.37
C PHE A 83 -7.65 -6.20 -1.03
N PHE A 84 -8.97 -6.28 -0.87
CA PHE A 84 -9.77 -7.36 -1.47
C PHE A 84 -9.75 -7.31 -3.00
N ASN A 85 -9.62 -6.13 -3.61
CA ASN A 85 -9.40 -6.02 -5.05
C ASN A 85 -8.07 -6.66 -5.51
N ALA A 86 -7.04 -6.69 -4.67
CA ALA A 86 -5.78 -7.38 -4.97
C ALA A 86 -5.94 -8.92 -4.98
N ILE A 87 -6.92 -9.45 -4.24
CA ILE A 87 -7.22 -10.89 -4.15
C ILE A 87 -8.24 -11.31 -5.21
N VAL A 88 -9.35 -10.57 -5.34
CA VAL A 88 -10.52 -10.99 -6.11
C VAL A 88 -10.47 -10.49 -7.56
N LYS A 89 -9.87 -9.32 -7.82
CA LYS A 89 -9.88 -8.70 -9.16
C LYS A 89 -8.53 -8.84 -9.87
N PHE A 90 -8.38 -9.92 -10.62
CA PHE A 90 -7.24 -10.18 -11.51
C PHE A 90 -7.25 -9.36 -12.81
N ALA A 91 -7.37 -8.03 -12.72
CA ALA A 91 -7.13 -7.15 -13.88
C ALA A 91 -5.63 -7.05 -14.19
N LYS A 92 -5.23 -6.84 -15.46
CA LYS A 92 -3.82 -6.84 -15.92
C LYS A 92 -2.84 -6.06 -15.01
N LYS A 93 -3.24 -4.91 -14.47
CA LYS A 93 -2.39 -4.07 -13.59
C LYS A 93 -2.29 -4.56 -12.14
N ARG A 94 -3.24 -5.37 -11.65
CA ARG A 94 -3.33 -5.78 -10.23
C ARG A 94 -2.71 -7.14 -9.91
N LYS A 95 -2.22 -7.87 -10.93
CA LYS A 95 -1.64 -9.22 -10.76
C LYS A 95 -0.42 -9.25 -9.83
N TYR A 96 0.36 -8.17 -9.84
CA TYR A 96 1.59 -8.08 -9.05
C TYR A 96 1.31 -7.89 -7.55
N ARG A 97 0.18 -7.26 -7.19
CA ARG A 97 -0.23 -7.11 -5.78
C ARG A 97 -0.49 -8.47 -5.14
N PHE A 98 -1.11 -9.40 -5.88
CA PHE A 98 -1.41 -10.74 -5.37
C PHE A 98 -0.16 -11.52 -4.95
N SER A 99 0.89 -11.53 -5.78
CA SER A 99 2.14 -12.20 -5.41
C SER A 99 2.79 -11.56 -4.18
N SER A 100 2.66 -10.25 -4.03
CA SER A 100 3.20 -9.50 -2.89
C SER A 100 2.41 -9.71 -1.59
N LEU A 101 1.30 -10.45 -1.61
CA LEU A 101 0.63 -10.88 -0.38
C LEU A 101 1.35 -12.06 0.29
N ALA A 102 2.22 -12.78 -0.43
CA ALA A 102 3.01 -13.85 0.17
C ALA A 102 3.94 -13.31 1.26
N ASN A 103 4.12 -14.11 2.33
CA ASN A 103 4.94 -13.77 3.50
C ASN A 103 4.60 -12.41 4.12
N SER A 104 3.31 -12.02 4.08
CA SER A 104 2.82 -10.81 4.71
C SER A 104 1.97 -11.12 5.94
N ILE A 105 2.01 -10.21 6.91
CA ILE A 105 1.02 -10.10 7.97
C ILE A 105 -0.05 -9.13 7.47
N VAL A 106 -1.30 -9.58 7.44
CA VAL A 106 -2.44 -8.74 7.08
C VAL A 106 -3.26 -8.47 8.34
N ILE A 107 -3.44 -7.19 8.67
CA ILE A 107 -4.35 -6.73 9.72
C ILE A 107 -5.58 -6.15 9.01
N LEU A 108 -6.73 -6.78 9.21
CA LEU A 108 -8.03 -6.28 8.78
C LEU A 108 -8.67 -5.58 9.97
N ASP A 109 -8.74 -4.26 9.92
CA ASP A 109 -9.37 -3.46 10.97
C ASP A 109 -10.86 -3.26 10.68
N GLU A 110 -11.63 -3.18 11.77
CA GLU A 110 -13.08 -2.94 11.75
C GLU A 110 -13.85 -3.84 10.76
N ILE A 111 -13.57 -5.15 10.81
CA ILE A 111 -14.29 -6.17 10.04
C ILE A 111 -15.59 -6.57 10.76
N GLN A 112 -16.49 -5.60 10.92
CA GLN A 112 -17.81 -5.79 11.54
C GLN A 112 -18.90 -5.95 10.49
#